data_AF-A0A1V5P5H1-F1
#
_entry.id   AF-A0A1V5P5H1-F1
#
_cell.length_a   1.000
_cell.length_b   1.000
_cell.length_c   1.000
_cell.angle_alpha   90.00
_cell.angle_beta   90.00
_cell.angle_gamma   90.00
#
_symmetry.space_group_name_H-M   'P 1'
#
loop_
_entity.id
_entity.type
_entity.pdbx_description
1 polymer ?
#
loop_
_entity_poly.entity_id
_entity_poly.type
_entity_poly.pdbx_seq_one_letter_code
_entity_poly.pdbx_strand_id
1 'polypeptide(L)'
;MMSILAQKSLLLSSKIRHISKRTTREKLLSYLYEQASASQSTQFIIPFNRQELADYLCVDRSAMSNELSKLQQEGILSFHKSAFKLIEYKQHKN
;
A
#
# COMPACT_ATOMS: atom_id res chain seq x y z
N MET A 1 23.89 -17.66 22.45
CA MET A 1 22.87 -16.73 22.97
C MET A 1 22.85 -15.47 22.13
N MET A 2 21.95 -15.42 21.14
CA MET A 2 21.09 -14.28 20.78
C MET A 2 20.61 -14.47 19.34
N SER A 3 19.48 -15.14 19.24
CA SER A 3 18.67 -15.37 18.06
C SER A 3 18.04 -14.03 17.63
N ILE A 4 18.77 -13.17 16.93
CA ILE A 4 18.23 -11.86 16.53
C ILE A 4 18.57 -11.58 15.07
N LEU A 5 17.54 -11.77 14.23
CA LEU A 5 17.34 -11.23 12.88
C LEU A 5 17.83 -12.07 11.68
N ALA A 6 17.58 -13.38 11.74
CA ALA A 6 17.53 -14.27 10.57
C ALA A 6 16.37 -13.99 9.56
N GLN A 7 15.94 -12.74 9.38
CA GLN A 7 14.87 -12.34 8.44
C GLN A 7 15.34 -11.13 7.63
N LYS A 8 16.35 -11.26 6.77
CA LYS A 8 16.13 -11.72 5.39
C LYS A 8 14.86 -11.13 4.73
N SER A 9 14.56 -9.85 4.98
CA SER A 9 13.83 -8.95 4.05
C SER A 9 14.55 -8.79 2.68
N LEU A 10 15.54 -9.62 2.39
CA LEU A 10 16.06 -9.89 1.05
C LEU A 10 14.96 -10.36 0.06
N LEU A 11 13.80 -10.82 0.56
CA LEU A 11 12.63 -11.12 -0.27
C LEU A 11 11.98 -9.88 -0.91
N LEU A 12 12.30 -8.68 -0.43
CA LEU A 12 11.86 -7.41 -1.03
C LEU A 12 12.60 -7.11 -2.35
N SER A 13 13.80 -7.67 -2.54
CA SER A 13 14.69 -7.32 -3.64
C SER A 13 14.45 -8.09 -4.95
N SER A 14 13.63 -9.15 -4.95
CA SER A 14 13.45 -10.00 -6.15
C SER A 14 12.08 -9.89 -6.81
N LYS A 15 10.99 -9.63 -6.08
CA LYS A 15 9.63 -9.63 -6.66
C LYS A 15 9.22 -8.32 -7.34
N ILE A 16 9.87 -7.21 -6.98
CA ILE A 16 9.67 -5.89 -7.61
C ILE A 16 10.27 -5.84 -9.03
N ARG A 17 11.04 -6.87 -9.43
CA ARG A 17 11.83 -6.87 -10.68
C ARG A 17 11.10 -7.43 -11.92
N HIS A 18 9.81 -7.76 -11.84
CA HIS A 18 9.02 -8.23 -12.98
C HIS A 18 7.73 -7.41 -13.10
N ILE A 19 7.76 -6.22 -13.69
CA ILE A 19 7.45 -6.05 -15.13
C ILE A 19 6.10 -6.67 -15.52
N SER A 20 5.01 -6.26 -14.85
CA SER A 20 3.71 -6.15 -15.54
C SER A 20 2.81 -5.17 -14.79
N LYS A 21 2.79 -3.92 -15.24
CA LYS A 21 1.93 -2.83 -14.75
C LYS A 21 0.42 -3.16 -14.87
N ARG A 22 -0.14 -4.08 -14.07
CA ARG A 22 -1.52 -4.59 -14.32
C ARG A 22 -2.39 -4.89 -13.10
N THR A 23 -1.92 -4.76 -11.85
CA THR A 23 -2.71 -5.24 -10.68
C THR A 23 -3.30 -4.12 -9.82
N THR A 24 -4.47 -4.37 -9.24
CA THR A 24 -5.16 -3.46 -8.31
C THR A 24 -4.28 -3.01 -7.14
N ARG A 25 -3.41 -3.91 -6.67
CA ARG A 25 -2.46 -3.65 -5.58
C ARG A 25 -1.49 -2.53 -5.92
N GLU A 26 -0.89 -2.54 -7.11
CA GLU A 26 0.09 -1.52 -7.52
C GLU A 26 -0.57 -0.16 -7.67
N LYS A 27 -1.71 -0.10 -8.37
CA LYS A 27 -2.46 1.15 -8.54
C LYS A 27 -2.84 1.77 -7.20
N LEU A 28 -3.33 0.93 -6.28
CA LEU A 28 -3.69 1.34 -4.92
C LEU A 28 -2.46 1.87 -4.16
N LEU A 29 -1.36 1.11 -4.15
CA LEU A 29 -0.14 1.51 -3.44
C LEU A 29 0.43 2.81 -4.00
N SER A 30 0.54 2.95 -5.33
CA SER A 30 1.02 4.19 -5.96
C SER A 30 0.22 5.40 -5.51
N TYR A 31 -1.11 5.31 -5.54
CA TYR A 31 -1.98 6.40 -5.09
C TYR A 31 -1.82 6.71 -3.59
N LEU A 32 -1.75 5.68 -2.74
CA LEU A 32 -1.57 5.87 -1.30
C LEU A 32 -0.21 6.49 -0.98
N TYR A 33 0.86 6.11 -1.68
CA TYR A 33 2.19 6.71 -1.52
C TYR A 33 2.24 8.16 -1.97
N GLU A 34 1.58 8.49 -3.10
CA GLU A 34 1.44 9.88 -3.55
C GLU A 34 0.70 10.72 -2.51
N GLN A 35 -0.43 10.22 -1.99
CA GLN A 35 -1.21 10.95 -0.97
C GLN A 35 -0.43 11.13 0.33
N ALA A 36 0.31 10.11 0.77
CA ALA A 36 1.18 10.21 1.94
C ALA A 36 2.32 11.22 1.75
N SER A 37 2.91 11.23 0.55
CA SER A 37 3.98 12.17 0.20
C SER A 37 3.47 13.60 0.11
N ALA A 38 2.29 13.81 -0.49
CA ALA A 38 1.63 15.11 -0.56
C ALA A 38 1.22 15.62 0.83
N SER A 39 0.76 14.71 1.70
CA SER A 39 0.38 15.04 3.09
C SER A 39 1.59 15.12 4.04
N GLN A 40 2.80 14.79 3.56
CA GLN A 40 4.04 14.62 4.34
C GLN A 40 3.84 13.78 5.62
N SER A 41 2.89 12.85 5.57
CA SER A 41 2.42 12.09 6.72
C SER A 41 2.11 10.68 6.28
N THR A 42 2.50 9.71 7.11
CA THR A 42 2.16 8.31 6.89
C THR A 42 0.68 8.03 7.14
N GLN A 43 -0.01 8.92 7.86
CA GLN A 43 -1.45 8.86 8.11
C GLN A 43 -2.16 10.01 7.40
N PHE A 44 -3.17 9.67 6.60
CA PHE A 44 -3.94 10.62 5.81
C PHE A 44 -5.39 10.16 5.67
N ILE A 45 -6.27 11.10 5.35
CA ILE A 45 -7.67 10.85 5.09
C ILE A 45 -7.91 11.10 3.60
N ILE A 46 -8.51 10.13 2.93
CA ILE A 46 -8.88 10.26 1.53
C ILE A 46 -10.33 10.76 1.50
N PRO A 47 -10.65 11.86 0.78
CA PRO A 47 -12.00 12.38 0.65
C PRO A 47 -12.86 11.56 -0.34
N PHE A 48 -12.58 10.26 -0.45
CA PHE A 48 -13.27 9.33 -1.32
C PHE A 48 -13.79 8.15 -0.52
N ASN A 49 -15.00 7.72 -0.84
CA ASN A 49 -15.52 6.45 -0.38
C ASN A 49 -14.88 5.29 -1.17
N ARG A 50 -15.17 4.04 -0.76
CA ARG A 50 -14.59 2.84 -1.39
C ARG A 50 -14.98 2.66 -2.86
N GLN A 51 -16.17 3.12 -3.25
CA GLN A 51 -16.65 3.03 -4.62
C GLN A 51 -15.92 4.08 -5.47
N GLU A 52 -15.92 5.34 -5.04
CA GLU A 52 -15.22 6.44 -5.71
C GLU A 52 -13.72 6.16 -5.88
N LEU A 53 -13.07 5.59 -4.86
CA LEU A 53 -11.66 5.22 -4.97
C LEU A 53 -11.43 4.09 -5.99
N ALA A 54 -12.34 3.13 -6.07
CA ALA A 54 -12.26 2.05 -7.05
C ALA A 54 -12.47 2.57 -8.47
N ASP A 55 -13.45 3.46 -8.65
CA ASP A 55 -13.75 4.11 -9.92
C ASP A 55 -12.57 5.01 -10.36
N TYR A 56 -11.99 5.78 -9.43
CA TYR A 56 -10.81 6.63 -9.67
C TYR A 56 -9.59 5.81 -10.11
N LEU A 57 -9.35 4.66 -9.48
CA LEU A 57 -8.24 3.78 -9.84
C LEU A 57 -8.56 2.91 -11.07
N CYS A 58 -9.78 2.96 -11.60
CA CYS A 58 -10.30 2.08 -12.63
C CYS A 58 -10.01 0.60 -12.29
N VAL A 59 -10.51 0.16 -11.12
CA VAL A 59 -10.37 -1.20 -10.60
C VAL A 59 -11.69 -1.68 -10.00
N ASP A 60 -11.88 -3.00 -9.91
CA ASP A 60 -13.03 -3.55 -9.21
C ASP A 60 -12.99 -3.25 -7.71
N ARG A 61 -14.10 -2.74 -7.15
CA ARG A 61 -14.24 -2.47 -5.72
C ARG A 61 -13.98 -3.70 -4.85
N SER A 62 -14.42 -4.88 -5.30
CA SER A 62 -14.20 -6.15 -4.59
C SER A 62 -12.72 -6.53 -4.58
N ALA A 63 -12.05 -6.46 -5.73
CA ALA A 63 -10.61 -6.70 -5.82
C ALA A 63 -9.82 -5.69 -4.97
N MET A 64 -10.19 -4.41 -5.01
CA MET A 64 -9.57 -3.36 -4.21
C MET A 64 -9.74 -3.62 -2.71
N SER A 65 -10.94 -4.00 -2.28
CA SER A 65 -11.22 -4.29 -0.87
C SER A 65 -10.47 -5.54 -0.38
N ASN A 66 -10.36 -6.56 -1.23
CA ASN A 66 -9.57 -7.76 -0.95
C ASN A 66 -8.08 -7.42 -0.83
N GLU A 67 -7.53 -6.63 -1.75
CA GLU A 67 -6.13 -6.20 -1.69
C GLU A 67 -5.86 -5.31 -0.48
N LEU A 68 -6.75 -4.40 -0.13
CA LEU A 68 -6.63 -3.61 1.10
C LEU A 68 -6.57 -4.48 2.35
N SER A 69 -7.43 -5.51 2.42
CA SER A 69 -7.46 -6.46 3.54
C SER A 69 -6.17 -7.27 3.62
N LYS A 70 -5.66 -7.74 2.48
CA LYS A 70 -4.36 -8.43 2.41
C LYS A 70 -3.22 -7.52 2.86
N LEU A 71 -3.14 -6.30 2.34
CA LEU A 71 -2.10 -5.33 2.72
C LEU A 71 -2.15 -4.97 4.21
N GLN A 72 -3.35 -4.98 4.81
CA GLN A 72 -3.53 -4.82 6.24
C GLN A 72 -3.05 -6.04 7.04
N GLN A 73 -3.38 -7.24 6.59
CA GLN A 73 -2.90 -8.50 7.19
C GLN A 73 -1.39 -8.67 7.06
N GLU A 74 -0.81 -8.20 5.95
CA GLU A 74 0.63 -8.18 5.70
C GLU A 74 1.35 -7.09 6.52
N GLY A 75 0.63 -6.19 7.19
CA GLY A 75 1.21 -5.12 8.01
C GLY A 75 1.84 -3.97 7.22
N ILE A 76 1.52 -3.85 5.92
CA ILE A 76 2.06 -2.80 5.04
C ILE A 76 1.33 -1.47 5.28
N LEU A 77 0.01 -1.56 5.46
CA LEU A 77 -0.86 -0.42 5.75
C LEU A 77 -1.90 -0.79 6.79
N SER A 78 -2.53 0.21 7.37
CA SER A 78 -3.74 0.06 8.16
C SER A 78 -4.75 1.07 7.63
N PHE A 79 -6.01 0.67 7.55
CA PHE A 79 -7.08 1.59 7.17
C PHE A 79 -8.22 1.48 8.17
N HIS A 80 -8.94 2.59 8.33
CA HIS A 80 -10.17 2.66 9.08
C HIS A 80 -11.12 3.63 8.40
N LYS A 81 -12.18 3.11 7.78
CA LYS A 81 -13.09 3.87 6.90
C LYS A 81 -12.30 4.61 5.80
N SER A 82 -12.31 5.94 5.82
CA SER A 82 -11.62 6.81 4.88
C SER A 82 -10.21 7.22 5.34
N ALA A 83 -9.81 6.84 6.56
CA ALA A 83 -8.48 7.08 7.09
C ALA A 83 -7.56 5.93 6.72
N PHE A 84 -6.38 6.26 6.22
CA PHE A 84 -5.34 5.32 5.86
C PHE A 84 -4.06 5.68 6.59
N LYS A 85 -3.30 4.66 6.93
CA LYS A 85 -2.01 4.76 7.59
C LYS A 85 -1.06 3.79 6.91
N LEU A 86 -0.07 4.30 6.21
CA LEU A 86 1.05 3.50 5.73
C LEU A 86 1.93 3.17 6.93
N ILE A 87 2.15 1.88 7.16
CA ILE A 87 3.05 1.40 8.21
C ILE A 87 4.45 1.31 7.62
N GLU A 88 4.55 0.81 6.40
CA GLU A 88 5.78 0.84 5.62
C GLU A 88 5.81 2.08 4.71
N TYR A 89 6.42 3.16 5.19
CA TYR A 89 6.65 4.39 4.41
C TYR A 89 8.13 4.49 4.04
N LYS A 90 8.51 4.00 2.87
CA LYS A 90 9.84 4.26 2.31
C LYS A 90 9.82 5.57 1.54
N GLN A 91 10.44 6.60 2.11
CA GLN A 91 10.72 7.85 1.39
C GLN A 91 11.51 7.54 0.13
N HIS A 92 10.88 7.73 -1.02
CA HIS A 92 11.52 7.70 -2.32
C HIS A 92 12.32 9.00 -2.45
N LYS A 93 13.59 8.99 -2.03
CA LYS A 93 14.54 10.07 -2.34
C LYS A 93 15.90 9.46 -2.65
N ASN A 94 16.11 9.14 -3.93
CA ASN A 94 17.37 9.35 -4.64
C ASN A 94 17.14 9.20 -6.15
#